data_AF-A0AAW0FRF1-F1
#
_entry.id   AF-A0AAW0FRF1-F1
#
_cell.length_a   1.000
_cell.length_b   1.000
_cell.length_c   1.000
_cell.angle_alpha   90.00
_cell.angle_beta   90.00
_cell.angle_gamma   90.00
#
_symmetry.space_group_name_H-M   'P 1'
#
loop_
_entity.id
_entity.type
_entity.pdbx_description
1 polymer ?
#
loop_
_entity_poly.entity_id
_entity_poly.type
_entity_poly.pdbx_seq_one_letter_code
_entity_poly.pdbx_strand_id
1 'polypeptide(L)'
;MASTIKVTVFVVKEGQIFKKVMQYNVPRDASASAIVEMVSNTTREGQHAITLLKPNVHLSPQGSKSLRELLDVHDGDLEAFCQVIPDDENPVSDIVQAATTSTRSHHDARNTALIVDIEPARPVRRVPRNTAPQEVHNGIEELEKAFERVRLEKDRPTPSVSTQPPKYAQFQRGPTAIFDGRYAGSSLRMAVPIELYHPVFAAFLADAFDQNLQPPDDIICQTAKIMHVTSEISTAEQQRQRVIREFLVDVLGHGIQQIVNLNKTSPDHFAPHMCRMAPVGIAALAFFEEKPELGSGGEGSVQGSFSYLEYWADKPQE
;
A
#
# COMPACT_ATOMS: atom_id res chain seq x y z
N MET A 1 10.53 33.46 27.03
CA MET A 1 10.32 32.11 27.58
C MET A 1 9.10 31.53 26.90
N ALA A 2 9.19 30.34 26.31
CA ALA A 2 8.03 29.70 25.69
C ALA A 2 6.96 29.40 26.77
N SER A 3 5.70 29.69 26.49
CA SER A 3 4.60 29.41 27.41
C SER A 3 4.32 27.90 27.41
N THR A 4 4.35 27.28 28.59
CA THR A 4 4.03 25.86 28.75
C THR A 4 2.62 25.68 29.33
N ILE A 5 2.01 24.53 29.04
CA ILE A 5 0.75 24.06 29.62
C ILE A 5 0.98 22.71 30.31
N LYS A 6 0.32 22.52 31.45
CA LYS A 6 0.39 21.29 32.22
C LYS A 6 -0.68 20.31 31.72
N VAL A 7 -0.24 19.23 31.08
CA VAL A 7 -1.10 18.17 30.55
C VAL A 7 -1.10 16.99 31.53
N THR A 8 -2.28 16.46 31.84
CA THR A 8 -2.43 15.25 32.65
C THR A 8 -2.82 14.10 31.72
N VAL A 9 -2.13 12.97 31.82
CA VAL A 9 -2.34 11.79 30.96
C VAL A 9 -2.60 10.56 31.81
N PHE A 10 -3.67 9.83 31.53
CA PHE A 10 -3.92 8.49 32.03
C PHE A 10 -3.39 7.47 31.03
N VAL A 11 -2.65 6.47 31.49
CA VAL A 11 -2.14 5.41 30.62
C VAL A 11 -2.97 4.15 30.84
N VAL A 12 -3.65 3.73 29.79
CA VAL A 12 -4.44 2.50 29.73
C VAL A 12 -3.67 1.48 28.88
N LYS A 13 -3.69 0.23 29.30
CA LYS A 13 -3.11 -0.90 28.58
C LYS A 13 -4.04 -2.09 28.78
N GLU A 14 -4.45 -2.72 27.69
CA GLU A 14 -5.37 -3.88 27.73
C GLU A 14 -6.67 -3.58 28.51
N GLY A 15 -7.27 -2.40 28.28
CA GLY A 15 -8.51 -1.98 28.95
C GLY A 15 -8.36 -1.64 30.44
N GLN A 16 -7.15 -1.67 31.00
CA GLN A 16 -6.90 -1.38 32.41
C GLN A 16 -5.97 -0.18 32.59
N ILE A 17 -6.19 0.59 33.66
CA ILE A 17 -5.29 1.71 34.00
C ILE A 17 -3.93 1.16 34.42
N PHE A 18 -2.95 1.27 33.54
CA PHE A 18 -1.59 0.79 33.72
C PHE A 18 -0.79 1.68 34.68
N LYS A 19 -0.91 3.01 34.54
CA LYS A 19 -0.25 3.98 35.43
C LYS A 19 -1.21 5.07 35.88
N LYS A 20 -1.15 5.39 37.18
CA LYS A 20 -2.20 6.06 37.95
C LYS A 20 -2.38 7.56 37.66
N VAL A 21 -1.51 8.18 36.85
CA VAL A 21 -1.56 9.51 36.20
C VAL A 21 -0.13 9.99 35.93
N MET A 22 0.13 10.53 34.74
CA MET A 22 1.35 11.24 34.38
C MET A 22 1.05 12.73 34.16
N GLN A 23 2.03 13.60 34.46
CA GLN A 23 1.91 15.04 34.26
C GLN A 23 3.11 15.56 33.48
N TYR A 24 2.83 16.24 32.38
CA TYR A 24 3.84 16.79 31.47
C TYR A 24 3.67 18.31 31.38
N ASN A 25 4.79 19.03 31.35
CA ASN A 25 4.80 20.45 30.99
C ASN A 25 5.18 20.54 29.51
N VAL A 26 4.23 20.90 28.67
CA VAL A 26 4.36 20.87 27.22
C VAL A 26 4.29 22.31 26.69
N PRO A 27 5.11 22.73 25.72
CA PRO A 27 4.91 24.00 25.03
C PRO A 27 3.49 24.09 24.48
N ARG A 28 2.83 25.26 24.58
CA ARG A 28 1.43 25.41 24.14
C ARG A 28 1.23 25.11 22.65
N ASP A 29 2.24 25.43 21.86
CA ASP A 29 2.35 25.28 20.41
C ASP A 29 2.89 23.91 19.98
N ALA A 30 3.20 23.01 20.91
CA ALA A 30 3.60 21.65 20.55
C ALA A 30 2.42 20.88 19.95
N SER A 31 2.71 19.94 19.05
CA SER A 31 1.75 19.00 18.48
C SER A 31 1.39 17.87 19.46
N ALA A 32 0.34 17.10 19.12
CA ALA A 32 -0.03 15.87 19.82
C ALA A 32 1.14 14.85 19.89
N SER A 33 1.94 14.76 18.82
CA SER A 33 3.08 13.83 18.73
C SER A 33 4.16 14.08 19.80
N ALA A 34 4.31 15.31 20.29
CA ALA A 34 5.21 15.59 21.41
C ALA A 34 4.77 14.90 22.70
N ILE A 35 3.45 14.81 22.95
CA ILE A 35 2.89 14.07 24.09
C ILE A 35 3.15 12.56 23.91
N VAL A 36 2.92 12.04 22.70
CA VAL A 36 3.18 10.64 22.36
C VAL A 36 4.64 10.27 22.61
N GLU A 37 5.58 11.10 22.17
CA GLU A 37 7.02 10.91 22.40
C GLU A 37 7.38 10.92 23.89
N MET A 38 6.84 11.88 24.65
CA MET A 38 7.06 11.96 26.10
C MET A 38 6.54 10.72 26.83
N VAL A 39 5.37 10.20 26.42
CA VAL A 39 4.77 9.00 27.00
C VAL A 39 5.58 7.77 26.61
N SER A 40 5.94 7.62 25.34
CA SER A 40 6.81 6.55 24.81
C SER A 40 8.12 6.44 25.60
N ASN A 41 8.81 7.55 25.85
CA ASN A 41 10.03 7.59 26.65
C ASN A 41 9.79 7.18 28.12
N THR A 42 8.62 7.50 28.68
CA THR A 42 8.28 7.20 30.08
C THR A 42 7.80 5.76 30.28
N THR A 43 7.15 5.17 29.28
CA THR A 43 6.60 3.80 29.32
C THR A 43 7.55 2.78 28.72
N ARG A 44 8.53 3.21 27.92
CA ARG A 44 9.42 2.36 27.08
C ARG A 44 8.66 1.57 26.02
N GLU A 45 7.51 2.06 25.60
CA GLU A 45 6.72 1.50 24.51
C GLU A 45 7.04 2.23 23.20
N GLY A 46 6.95 1.55 22.06
CA GLY A 46 7.15 2.20 20.76
C GLY A 46 6.07 3.25 20.47
N GLN A 47 6.43 4.37 19.84
CA GLN A 47 5.47 5.42 19.48
C GLN A 47 4.30 4.89 18.63
N HIS A 48 4.55 3.90 17.78
CA HIS A 48 3.53 3.24 16.94
C HIS A 48 2.49 2.40 17.71
N ALA A 49 2.74 2.11 19.00
CA ALA A 49 1.82 1.37 19.85
C ALA A 49 0.99 2.28 20.76
N ILE A 50 1.14 3.60 20.63
CA ILE A 50 0.53 4.60 21.50
C ILE A 50 -0.51 5.39 20.71
N THR A 51 -1.76 5.34 21.17
CA THR A 51 -2.85 6.14 20.62
C THR A 51 -3.26 7.19 21.65
N LEU A 52 -3.26 8.46 21.25
CA LEU A 52 -3.69 9.57 22.09
C LEU A 52 -5.20 9.80 21.93
N LEU A 53 -5.92 9.77 23.04
CA LEU A 53 -7.38 9.83 23.09
C LEU A 53 -7.84 11.00 23.96
N LYS A 54 -8.92 11.65 23.53
CA LYS A 54 -9.62 12.69 24.28
C LYS A 54 -10.94 12.14 24.82
N PRO A 55 -11.16 12.12 26.14
CA PRO A 55 -12.44 11.66 26.69
C PRO A 55 -13.55 12.66 26.37
N ASN A 56 -14.75 12.15 26.07
CA ASN A 56 -15.97 12.93 25.85
C ASN A 56 -16.56 13.48 27.17
N VAL A 57 -16.09 12.96 28.30
CA VAL A 57 -16.45 13.38 29.66
C VAL A 57 -15.24 14.06 30.31
N HIS A 58 -15.48 15.10 31.10
CA HIS A 58 -14.40 15.77 31.81
C HIS A 58 -13.77 14.83 32.86
N LEU A 59 -12.53 14.44 32.63
CA LEU A 59 -11.71 13.71 33.60
C LEU A 59 -10.82 14.68 34.37
N SER A 60 -11.07 14.80 35.67
CA SER A 60 -10.19 15.56 36.56
C SER A 60 -8.83 14.85 36.71
N PRO A 61 -7.76 15.58 37.08
CA PRO A 61 -6.46 14.95 37.35
C PRO A 61 -6.46 13.89 38.48
N GLN A 62 -7.47 13.90 39.34
CA GLN A 62 -7.68 12.88 40.39
C GLN A 62 -8.71 11.81 39.97
N GLY A 63 -9.26 11.92 38.76
CA GLY A 63 -10.38 11.15 38.22
C GLY A 63 -10.09 9.68 37.90
N SER A 64 -9.04 9.08 38.47
CA SER A 64 -8.73 7.66 38.25
C SER A 64 -9.89 6.73 38.63
N LYS A 65 -10.73 7.13 39.60
CA LYS A 65 -11.94 6.38 39.97
C LYS A 65 -13.00 6.46 38.87
N SER A 66 -13.29 7.67 38.38
CA SER A 66 -14.23 7.89 37.28
C SER A 66 -13.78 7.23 35.97
N LEU A 67 -12.48 7.21 35.68
CA LEU A 67 -11.96 6.47 34.53
C LEU A 67 -12.14 4.95 34.69
N ARG A 68 -11.92 4.38 35.90
CA ARG A 68 -12.22 2.96 36.14
C ARG A 68 -13.71 2.67 35.95
N GLU A 69 -14.58 3.51 36.51
CA GLU A 69 -16.02 3.35 36.36
C GLU A 69 -16.44 3.39 34.87
N LEU A 70 -15.85 4.26 34.05
CA LEU A 70 -16.09 4.28 32.60
C LEU A 70 -15.58 3.03 31.89
N LEU A 71 -14.36 2.57 32.22
CA LEU A 71 -13.82 1.33 31.68
C LEU A 71 -14.68 0.12 32.06
N ASP A 72 -15.15 0.04 33.30
CA ASP A 72 -16.03 -1.03 33.78
C ASP A 72 -17.40 -1.01 33.07
N VAL A 73 -17.97 0.18 32.83
CA VAL A 73 -19.25 0.33 32.13
C VAL A 73 -19.16 -0.04 30.64
N HIS A 74 -18.02 0.22 30.01
CA HIS A 74 -17.79 -0.01 28.59
C HIS A 74 -16.94 -1.26 28.30
N ASP A 75 -16.76 -2.16 29.27
CA ASP A 75 -15.97 -3.40 29.13
C ASP A 75 -14.55 -3.17 28.56
N GLY A 76 -13.94 -2.06 28.95
CA GLY A 76 -12.61 -1.65 28.49
C GLY A 76 -12.57 -0.97 27.11
N ASP A 77 -13.70 -0.80 26.41
CA ASP A 77 -13.78 -0.13 25.12
C ASP A 77 -13.64 1.40 25.28
N LEU A 78 -12.46 1.92 24.93
CA LEU A 78 -12.15 3.34 24.99
C LEU A 78 -12.85 4.16 23.88
N GLU A 79 -13.15 3.56 22.73
CA GLU A 79 -13.80 4.27 21.61
C GLU A 79 -15.25 4.66 21.95
N ALA A 80 -15.89 3.92 22.86
CA ALA A 80 -17.25 4.22 23.32
C ALA A 80 -17.39 5.57 24.03
N PHE A 81 -16.30 6.10 24.63
CA PHE A 81 -16.34 7.35 25.40
C PHE A 81 -15.15 8.29 25.14
N CYS A 82 -14.27 7.98 24.19
CA CYS A 82 -13.17 8.83 23.76
C CYS A 82 -13.19 9.08 22.25
N GLN A 83 -12.58 10.18 21.85
CA GLN A 83 -12.29 10.51 20.46
C GLN A 83 -10.78 10.37 20.22
N VAL A 84 -10.40 9.70 19.13
CA VAL A 84 -9.00 9.63 18.69
C VAL A 84 -8.53 11.03 18.31
N ILE A 85 -7.40 11.46 18.88
CA ILE A 85 -6.72 12.68 18.44
C ILE A 85 -5.82 12.26 17.28
N PRO A 86 -6.13 12.68 16.04
CA PRO A 86 -5.26 12.39 14.91
C PRO A 86 -3.87 12.98 15.14
N ASP A 87 -2.87 12.39 14.51
CA ASP A 87 -1.46 12.80 14.60
C ASP A 87 -1.21 14.07 13.76
N ASP A 88 -2.06 15.09 13.94
CA ASP A 88 -2.07 16.32 13.19
C ASP A 88 -1.31 17.46 13.89
N GLU A 89 -1.14 18.58 13.18
CA GLU A 89 -0.44 19.76 13.67
C GLU A 89 -1.28 20.60 14.68
N ASN A 90 -2.39 20.08 15.21
CA ASN A 90 -3.16 20.85 16.17
C ASN A 90 -2.34 21.10 17.44
N PRO A 91 -2.24 22.37 17.89
CA PRO A 91 -1.47 22.68 19.07
C PRO A 91 -2.16 22.09 20.31
N VAL A 92 -1.36 21.60 21.25
CA VAL A 92 -1.80 20.99 22.51
C VAL A 92 -2.72 21.92 23.31
N SER A 93 -2.56 23.24 23.18
CA SER A 93 -3.50 24.21 23.77
C SER A 93 -4.94 23.97 23.36
N ASP A 94 -5.17 23.64 22.09
CA ASP A 94 -6.50 23.53 21.50
C ASP A 94 -7.12 22.18 21.86
N ILE A 95 -6.30 21.12 21.86
CA ILE A 95 -6.67 19.78 22.29
C ILE A 95 -7.23 19.80 23.72
N VAL A 96 -6.52 20.48 24.64
CA VAL A 96 -6.87 20.53 26.07
C VAL A 96 -8.02 21.49 26.38
N GLN A 97 -8.25 22.53 25.56
CA GLN A 97 -9.24 23.58 25.85
C GLN A 97 -10.61 23.37 25.17
N ALA A 98 -10.70 22.61 24.06
CA ALA A 98 -11.87 22.62 23.17
C ALA A 98 -13.12 21.83 23.63
N ALA A 99 -13.50 21.83 24.92
CA ALA A 99 -14.69 21.08 25.38
C ALA A 99 -15.66 21.85 26.30
N THR A 100 -15.77 23.17 26.14
CA THR A 100 -16.90 23.90 26.75
C THR A 100 -17.64 24.70 25.70
N THR A 101 -18.64 24.08 25.06
CA THR A 101 -19.68 24.77 24.29
C THR A 101 -20.65 25.56 25.19
N SER A 102 -20.40 25.66 26.51
CA SER A 102 -21.20 26.49 27.41
C SER A 102 -20.59 27.89 27.57
N THR A 103 -21.37 28.90 27.21
CA THR A 103 -21.10 30.35 27.26
C THR A 103 -20.92 30.95 28.67
N ARG A 104 -20.33 30.22 29.63
CA ARG A 104 -20.09 30.71 31.00
C ARG A 104 -18.61 30.78 31.35
N SER A 105 -18.14 32.03 31.46
CA SER A 105 -16.91 32.53 32.10
C SER A 105 -15.59 31.81 31.78
N HIS A 106 -14.72 32.52 31.05
CA HIS A 106 -13.32 32.19 30.71
C HIS A 106 -12.37 31.82 31.87
N HIS A 107 -12.82 31.85 33.13
CA HIS A 107 -11.94 31.64 34.29
C HIS A 107 -11.79 30.20 34.76
N ASP A 108 -12.54 29.25 34.19
CA ASP A 108 -12.59 27.87 34.68
C ASP A 108 -12.50 26.84 33.54
N ALA A 109 -11.64 27.10 32.55
CA ALA A 109 -11.26 26.07 31.57
C ALA A 109 -10.51 24.96 32.32
N ARG A 110 -11.27 23.99 32.84
CA ARG A 110 -10.72 22.86 33.59
C ARG A 110 -9.93 22.00 32.60
N ASN A 111 -8.62 21.92 32.80
CA ASN A 111 -7.75 21.03 32.04
C ASN A 111 -8.31 19.60 32.11
N THR A 112 -8.90 19.14 31.02
CA THR A 112 -9.34 17.74 30.89
C THR A 112 -8.10 16.87 30.72
N ALA A 113 -8.02 15.80 31.50
CA ALA A 113 -6.95 14.82 31.33
C ALA A 113 -7.13 14.04 30.02
N LEU A 114 -6.02 13.76 29.33
CA LEU A 114 -5.99 12.91 28.15
C LEU A 114 -5.83 11.44 28.57
N ILE A 115 -6.19 10.54 27.66
CA ILE A 115 -5.97 9.11 27.81
C ILE A 115 -4.97 8.69 26.73
N VAL A 116 -4.01 7.86 27.10
CA VAL A 116 -3.16 7.14 26.18
C VAL A 116 -3.54 5.68 26.27
N ASP A 117 -3.93 5.12 25.13
CA ASP A 117 -4.06 3.68 24.99
C ASP A 117 -2.75 3.11 24.46
N ILE A 118 -2.24 2.09 25.12
CA ILE A 118 -1.10 1.30 24.66
C ILE A 118 -1.70 0.02 24.12
N GLU A 119 -1.74 -0.09 22.79
CA GLU A 119 -2.09 -1.36 22.18
C GLU A 119 -1.11 -2.42 22.70
N PRO A 120 -1.60 -3.59 23.17
CA PRO A 120 -0.71 -4.68 23.51
C PRO A 120 0.13 -4.93 22.26
N ALA A 121 1.46 -4.82 22.40
CA ALA A 121 2.39 -5.13 21.33
C ALA A 121 1.92 -6.45 20.73
N ARG A 122 1.33 -6.39 19.51
CA ARG A 122 0.55 -7.50 18.96
C ARG A 122 1.37 -8.74 19.25
N PRO A 123 0.92 -9.66 20.13
CA PRO A 123 1.72 -10.82 20.44
C PRO A 123 1.97 -11.44 19.08
N VAL A 124 3.23 -11.47 18.64
CA VAL A 124 3.64 -12.18 17.43
C VAL A 124 2.96 -13.52 17.60
N ARG A 125 1.92 -13.76 16.79
CA ARG A 125 0.90 -14.76 17.08
C ARG A 125 1.59 -16.11 17.09
N ARG A 126 2.05 -16.54 18.26
CA ARG A 126 2.51 -17.89 18.50
C ARG A 126 1.24 -18.72 18.47
N VAL A 127 0.92 -19.20 17.28
CA VAL A 127 -0.16 -20.15 17.03
C VAL A 127 -0.09 -21.23 18.11
N PRO A 128 -1.21 -21.56 18.79
CA PRO A 128 -1.24 -22.62 19.79
C PRO A 128 -0.64 -23.89 19.18
N ARG A 129 0.46 -24.36 19.77
CA ARG A 129 1.21 -25.54 19.34
C ARG A 129 0.47 -26.82 19.74
N ASN A 130 -0.80 -26.96 19.33
CA ASN A 130 -1.64 -28.13 19.56
C ASN A 130 -2.31 -28.58 18.25
N THR A 131 -1.49 -28.69 17.21
CA THR A 131 -1.63 -29.66 16.11
C THR A 131 -0.19 -29.99 15.72
N ALA A 132 0.08 -31.24 15.37
CA ALA A 132 1.41 -31.82 15.16
C ALA A 132 2.42 -30.88 14.47
N PRO A 133 3.71 -30.91 14.84
CA PRO A 133 4.72 -30.02 14.28
C PRO A 133 4.98 -30.35 12.81
N GLN A 134 4.41 -29.55 11.91
CA GLN A 134 4.91 -29.41 10.54
C GLN A 134 5.38 -27.96 10.30
N GLU A 135 6.71 -27.83 10.25
CA GLU A 135 7.44 -27.06 9.22
C GLU A 135 7.40 -25.51 9.17
N VAL A 136 7.19 -24.78 10.27
CA VAL A 136 7.35 -23.29 10.22
C VAL A 136 8.74 -22.81 10.68
N HIS A 137 9.57 -23.67 11.29
CA HIS A 137 10.90 -23.26 11.79
C HIS A 137 11.99 -23.23 10.69
N ASN A 138 11.80 -23.90 9.56
CA ASN A 138 12.82 -23.98 8.50
C ASN A 138 12.92 -22.70 7.65
N GLY A 139 11.83 -21.94 7.47
CA GLY A 139 11.81 -20.83 6.50
C GLY A 139 12.75 -19.67 6.85
N ILE A 140 12.87 -19.32 8.13
CA ILE A 140 13.76 -18.22 8.56
C ILE A 140 15.22 -18.65 8.45
N GLU A 141 15.56 -19.86 8.91
CA GLU A 141 16.92 -20.38 8.76
C GLU A 141 17.35 -20.53 7.30
N GLU A 142 16.42 -20.91 6.42
CA GLU A 142 16.66 -20.98 4.97
C GLU A 142 16.89 -19.60 4.37
N LEU A 143 16.14 -18.58 4.81
CA LEU A 143 16.34 -17.19 4.40
C LEU A 143 17.69 -16.63 4.92
N GLU A 144 18.07 -16.92 6.16
CA GLU A 144 19.38 -16.53 6.72
C GLU A 144 20.54 -17.21 5.96
N LYS A 145 20.42 -18.52 5.67
CA LYS A 145 21.39 -19.26 4.85
C LYS A 145 21.44 -18.72 3.42
N ALA A 146 20.31 -18.33 2.84
CA ALA A 146 20.25 -17.68 1.54
C ALA A 146 20.94 -16.31 1.58
N PHE A 147 20.69 -15.50 2.60
CA PHE A 147 21.31 -14.20 2.81
C PHE A 147 22.83 -14.29 2.94
N GLU A 148 23.35 -15.22 3.75
CA GLU A 148 24.79 -15.41 3.89
C GLU A 148 25.45 -15.92 2.60
N ARG A 149 24.79 -16.82 1.86
CA ARG A 149 25.26 -17.22 0.51
C ARG A 149 25.35 -16.01 -0.42
N VAL A 150 24.34 -15.15 -0.40
CA VAL A 150 24.31 -13.92 -1.21
C VAL A 150 25.43 -12.97 -0.81
N ARG A 151 25.70 -12.82 0.48
CA ARG A 151 26.71 -11.90 1.02
C ARG A 151 28.13 -12.35 0.69
N LEU A 152 28.38 -13.65 0.64
CA LEU A 152 29.71 -14.23 0.41
C LEU A 152 30.09 -14.35 -1.07
N GLU A 153 29.14 -14.16 -1.99
CA GLU A 153 29.38 -14.26 -3.42
C GLU A 153 30.08 -13.00 -3.96
N LYS A 154 31.37 -13.11 -4.28
CA LYS A 154 32.23 -11.97 -4.68
C LYS A 154 32.24 -11.68 -6.18
N ASP A 155 31.94 -12.66 -7.03
CA ASP A 155 32.04 -12.56 -8.49
C ASP A 155 30.66 -12.39 -9.16
N ARG A 156 29.96 -11.34 -8.78
CA ARG A 156 28.64 -11.02 -9.36
C ARG A 156 28.76 -10.19 -10.62
N PRO A 157 27.96 -10.46 -11.66
CA PRO A 157 27.84 -9.55 -12.79
C PRO A 157 27.33 -8.19 -12.30
N THR A 158 27.71 -7.12 -13.01
CA THR A 158 27.21 -5.77 -12.71
C THR A 158 25.68 -5.74 -12.77
N PRO A 159 25.01 -4.81 -12.05
CA PRO A 159 23.56 -4.67 -12.12
C PRO A 159 23.03 -4.56 -13.55
N SER A 160 23.68 -3.76 -14.41
CA SER A 160 23.32 -3.60 -15.83
C SER A 160 23.40 -4.89 -16.64
N VAL A 161 24.30 -5.80 -16.27
CA VAL A 161 24.44 -7.09 -16.93
C VAL A 161 23.40 -8.08 -16.38
N SER A 162 23.17 -8.05 -15.07
CA SER A 162 22.22 -8.95 -14.39
C SER A 162 20.76 -8.66 -14.76
N THR A 163 20.42 -7.43 -15.15
CA THR A 163 19.07 -7.07 -15.62
C THR A 163 18.75 -7.56 -17.03
N GLN A 164 19.71 -8.10 -17.77
CA GLN A 164 19.44 -8.67 -19.09
C GLN A 164 18.50 -9.88 -18.97
N PRO A 165 17.44 -10.01 -19.79
CA PRO A 165 16.40 -11.02 -19.61
C PRO A 165 16.91 -12.46 -19.42
N PRO A 166 17.89 -12.97 -20.18
CA PRO A 166 18.38 -14.33 -19.99
C PRO A 166 19.08 -14.53 -18.63
N LYS A 167 19.84 -13.52 -18.19
CA LYS A 167 20.59 -13.55 -16.92
C LYS A 167 19.66 -13.39 -15.73
N TYR A 168 18.70 -12.47 -15.82
CA TYR A 168 17.68 -12.29 -14.80
C TYR A 168 16.80 -13.54 -14.66
N ALA A 169 16.37 -14.16 -15.77
CA ALA A 169 15.65 -15.42 -15.74
C ALA A 169 16.47 -16.55 -15.09
N GLN A 170 17.76 -16.65 -15.39
CA GLN A 170 18.67 -17.60 -14.74
C GLN A 170 18.78 -17.33 -13.23
N PHE A 171 18.88 -16.06 -12.84
CA PHE A 171 18.94 -15.66 -11.44
C PHE A 171 17.64 -16.01 -10.69
N GLN A 172 16.47 -15.72 -11.28
CA GLN A 172 15.17 -16.04 -10.65
C GLN A 172 14.92 -17.54 -10.48
N ARG A 173 15.52 -18.40 -11.32
CA ARG A 173 15.53 -19.86 -11.13
C ARG A 173 16.43 -20.31 -9.97
N GLY A 174 17.33 -19.45 -9.53
CA GLY A 174 18.30 -19.74 -8.49
C GLY A 174 17.72 -19.78 -7.07
N PRO A 175 18.53 -20.22 -6.10
CA PRO A 175 18.13 -20.32 -4.69
C PRO A 175 17.90 -18.95 -4.02
N THR A 176 18.31 -17.86 -4.66
CA THR A 176 18.35 -16.51 -4.08
C THR A 176 17.61 -15.49 -4.95
N ALA A 177 16.53 -15.91 -5.62
CA ALA A 177 15.73 -15.00 -6.45
C ALA A 177 15.14 -13.84 -5.63
N ILE A 178 14.87 -12.75 -6.33
CA ILE A 178 14.21 -11.56 -5.80
C ILE A 178 12.70 -11.82 -5.73
N PHE A 179 12.09 -11.37 -4.64
CA PHE A 179 10.65 -11.47 -4.39
C PHE A 179 9.93 -10.23 -4.92
N ASP A 180 9.98 -10.04 -6.24
CA ASP A 180 9.41 -8.90 -6.97
C ASP A 180 8.18 -9.28 -7.80
N GLY A 181 7.61 -10.47 -7.57
CA GLY A 181 6.48 -11.00 -8.33
C GLY A 181 6.84 -11.63 -9.67
N ARG A 182 8.07 -11.43 -10.15
CA ARG A 182 8.53 -11.97 -11.43
C ARG A 182 9.14 -13.34 -11.25
N TYR A 183 8.90 -14.25 -12.20
CA TYR A 183 9.38 -15.62 -12.08
C TYR A 183 9.93 -16.15 -13.40
N ALA A 184 10.75 -17.19 -13.31
CA ALA A 184 11.19 -17.97 -14.46
C ALA A 184 11.03 -19.46 -14.12
N GLY A 185 10.04 -20.14 -14.71
CA GLY A 185 9.72 -21.54 -14.39
C GLY A 185 8.68 -21.70 -13.27
N SER A 186 8.86 -22.69 -12.39
CA SER A 186 7.76 -23.28 -11.61
C SER A 186 7.47 -22.68 -10.23
N SER A 187 8.03 -21.52 -9.86
CA SER A 187 7.66 -20.88 -8.59
C SER A 187 7.37 -19.39 -8.75
N LEU A 188 6.08 -19.05 -8.61
CA LEU A 188 5.66 -17.69 -8.28
C LEU A 188 6.23 -17.34 -6.91
N ARG A 189 7.06 -16.31 -6.87
CA ARG A 189 7.55 -15.73 -5.63
C ARG A 189 6.68 -14.51 -5.35
N MET A 190 6.13 -14.46 -4.13
CA MET A 190 5.26 -13.36 -3.70
C MET A 190 5.86 -12.01 -4.09
N ALA A 191 5.07 -11.14 -4.70
CA ALA A 191 5.43 -9.76 -4.93
C ALA A 191 5.21 -8.97 -3.64
N VAL A 192 6.05 -7.98 -3.38
CA VAL A 192 5.67 -6.91 -2.45
C VAL A 192 4.48 -6.12 -3.02
N PRO A 193 3.55 -5.63 -2.19
CA PRO A 193 2.47 -4.77 -2.65
C PRO A 193 3.03 -3.58 -3.43
N ILE A 194 2.44 -3.31 -4.59
CA ILE A 194 2.81 -2.17 -5.42
C ILE A 194 2.30 -0.89 -4.75
N GLU A 195 3.21 -0.01 -4.31
CA GLU A 195 2.87 1.34 -3.84
C GLU A 195 2.89 2.31 -5.03
N LEU A 196 1.85 2.28 -5.87
CA LEU A 196 1.64 3.30 -6.91
C LEU A 196 0.49 4.23 -6.51
N TYR A 197 0.80 5.51 -6.32
CA TYR A 197 -0.18 6.54 -6.03
C TYR A 197 -0.74 7.10 -7.35
N HIS A 198 -1.76 6.44 -7.90
CA HIS A 198 -2.56 6.97 -9.00
C HIS A 198 -4.05 6.87 -8.64
N PRO A 199 -4.89 7.89 -8.93
CA PRO A 199 -6.32 7.86 -8.61
C PRO A 199 -7.05 6.63 -9.13
N VAL A 200 -6.60 6.08 -10.27
CA VAL A 200 -7.15 4.82 -10.82
C VAL A 200 -6.99 3.63 -9.86
N PHE A 201 -5.89 3.57 -9.10
CA PHE A 201 -5.66 2.52 -8.13
C PHE A 201 -6.50 2.76 -6.86
N ALA A 202 -6.70 4.01 -6.47
CA ALA A 202 -7.62 4.34 -5.36
C ALA A 202 -9.07 3.97 -5.72
N ALA A 203 -9.52 4.28 -6.94
CA ALA A 203 -10.83 3.88 -7.44
C ALA A 203 -10.94 2.34 -7.51
N PHE A 204 -9.94 1.67 -8.08
CA PHE A 204 -9.88 0.22 -8.10
C PHE A 204 -9.94 -0.39 -6.70
N LEU A 205 -9.21 0.16 -5.71
CA LEU A 205 -9.27 -0.34 -4.33
C LEU A 205 -10.67 -0.13 -3.73
N ALA A 206 -11.29 1.04 -3.93
CA ALA A 206 -12.65 1.30 -3.48
C ALA A 206 -13.63 0.28 -4.06
N ASP A 207 -13.53 0.02 -5.37
CA ASP A 207 -14.34 -0.97 -6.09
C ASP A 207 -14.05 -2.41 -5.62
N ALA A 208 -12.78 -2.77 -5.43
CA ALA A 208 -12.36 -4.10 -4.98
C ALA A 208 -12.81 -4.43 -3.55
N PHE A 209 -13.03 -3.41 -2.71
CA PHE A 209 -13.56 -3.57 -1.35
C PHE A 209 -15.08 -3.37 -1.26
N ASP A 210 -15.77 -2.98 -2.33
CA ASP A 210 -17.22 -2.91 -2.36
C ASP A 210 -17.82 -4.32 -2.49
N GLN A 211 -18.44 -4.81 -1.42
CA GLN A 211 -19.10 -6.12 -1.38
C GLN A 211 -20.30 -6.22 -2.33
N ASN A 212 -20.85 -5.10 -2.78
CA ASN A 212 -21.98 -5.06 -3.71
C ASN A 212 -21.54 -5.08 -5.17
N LEU A 213 -20.27 -4.79 -5.45
CA LEU A 213 -19.73 -4.90 -6.80
C LEU A 213 -19.46 -6.37 -7.11
N GLN A 214 -20.05 -6.86 -8.19
CA GLN A 214 -19.85 -8.22 -8.69
C GLN A 214 -19.19 -8.12 -10.06
N PRO A 215 -17.84 -8.14 -10.14
CA PRO A 215 -17.15 -8.11 -11.41
C PRO A 215 -17.47 -9.40 -12.18
N PRO A 216 -17.56 -9.36 -13.52
CA PRO A 216 -17.76 -10.57 -14.32
C PRO A 216 -16.62 -11.59 -14.10
N ASP A 217 -16.98 -12.85 -13.80
CA ASP A 217 -16.03 -13.93 -13.49
C ASP A 217 -15.00 -14.16 -14.61
N ASP A 218 -15.44 -14.01 -15.86
CA ASP A 218 -14.60 -14.15 -17.05
C ASP A 218 -13.51 -13.08 -17.09
N ILE A 219 -13.85 -11.83 -16.78
CA ILE A 219 -12.89 -10.72 -16.73
C ILE A 219 -11.87 -10.92 -15.60
N ILE A 220 -12.30 -11.38 -14.42
CA ILE A 220 -11.38 -11.69 -13.30
C ILE A 220 -10.41 -12.80 -13.73
N CYS A 221 -10.95 -13.89 -14.29
CA CYS A 221 -10.16 -15.04 -14.71
C CYS A 221 -9.19 -14.69 -15.85
N GLN A 222 -9.61 -13.89 -16.82
CA GLN A 222 -8.75 -13.40 -17.91
C GLN A 222 -7.66 -12.47 -17.37
N THR A 223 -8.00 -11.55 -16.48
CA THR A 223 -7.04 -10.63 -15.85
C THR A 223 -5.97 -11.40 -15.08
N ALA A 224 -6.36 -12.40 -14.28
CA ALA A 224 -5.42 -13.24 -13.54
C ALA A 224 -4.47 -14.01 -14.47
N LYS A 225 -4.98 -14.53 -15.59
CA LYS A 225 -4.16 -15.20 -16.62
C LYS A 225 -3.17 -14.24 -17.26
N ILE A 226 -3.60 -13.03 -17.60
CA ILE A 226 -2.71 -11.99 -18.16
C ILE A 226 -1.61 -11.67 -17.16
N MET A 227 -1.97 -11.36 -15.90
CA MET A 227 -1.00 -11.05 -14.84
C MET A 227 0.02 -12.18 -14.67
N HIS A 228 -0.42 -13.44 -14.75
CA HIS A 228 0.47 -14.59 -14.69
C HIS A 228 1.46 -14.60 -15.86
N VAL A 229 0.96 -14.53 -17.10
CA VAL A 229 1.79 -14.57 -18.31
C VAL A 229 2.77 -13.39 -18.39
N THR A 230 2.33 -12.19 -18.00
CA THR A 230 3.19 -10.99 -18.02
C THR A 230 4.24 -11.00 -16.91
N SER A 231 4.00 -11.72 -15.81
CA SER A 231 4.93 -11.86 -14.69
C SER A 231 6.05 -12.86 -14.96
N GLU A 232 5.82 -13.84 -15.84
CA GLU A 232 6.88 -14.74 -16.31
C GLU A 232 7.96 -13.95 -17.04
N ILE A 233 9.23 -14.21 -16.75
CA ILE A 233 10.36 -13.65 -17.50
C ILE A 233 10.54 -14.47 -18.77
N SER A 234 10.25 -13.86 -19.91
CA SER A 234 10.35 -14.48 -21.22
C SER A 234 11.60 -13.99 -21.93
N THR A 235 12.34 -14.94 -22.49
CA THR A 235 13.42 -14.65 -23.45
C THR A 235 12.94 -14.81 -24.89
N ALA A 236 11.69 -15.22 -25.12
CA ALA A 236 11.10 -15.47 -26.43
C ALA A 236 9.91 -14.52 -26.66
N GLU A 237 10.17 -13.47 -27.43
CA GLU A 237 9.23 -12.38 -27.72
C GLU A 237 7.94 -12.87 -28.39
N GLN A 238 8.08 -13.67 -29.46
CA GLN A 238 6.95 -14.13 -30.28
C GLN A 238 5.92 -14.94 -29.50
N GLN A 239 6.36 -15.77 -28.55
CA GLN A 239 5.46 -16.59 -27.76
C GLN A 239 4.63 -15.73 -26.80
N ARG A 240 5.26 -14.73 -26.17
CA ARG A 240 4.55 -13.81 -25.28
C ARG A 240 3.57 -12.95 -26.06
N GLN A 241 4.01 -12.38 -27.18
CA GLN A 241 3.16 -11.54 -28.03
C GLN A 241 1.90 -12.26 -28.48
N ARG A 242 2.04 -13.51 -28.92
CA ARG A 242 0.89 -14.32 -29.32
C ARG A 242 -0.12 -14.47 -28.18
N VAL A 243 0.34 -14.82 -26.99
CA VAL A 243 -0.52 -15.07 -25.83
C VAL A 243 -1.20 -13.77 -25.37
N ILE A 244 -0.45 -12.68 -25.22
CA ILE A 244 -1.00 -11.36 -24.85
C ILE A 244 -2.02 -10.90 -25.88
N ARG A 245 -1.73 -11.05 -27.17
CA ARG A 245 -2.65 -10.67 -28.25
C ARG A 245 -3.96 -11.46 -28.23
N GLU A 246 -3.90 -12.78 -28.09
CA GLU A 246 -5.11 -13.62 -27.96
C GLU A 246 -5.98 -13.14 -26.79
N PHE A 247 -5.36 -12.81 -25.64
CA PHE A 247 -6.08 -12.25 -24.49
C PHE A 247 -6.66 -10.86 -24.73
N LEU A 248 -5.91 -9.94 -25.33
CA LEU A 248 -6.39 -8.58 -25.58
C LEU A 248 -7.57 -8.58 -26.56
N VAL A 249 -7.59 -9.50 -27.54
CA VAL A 249 -8.77 -9.69 -28.41
C VAL A 249 -9.99 -10.10 -27.60
N ASP A 250 -9.83 -11.06 -26.68
CA ASP A 250 -10.94 -11.56 -25.85
C ASP A 250 -11.48 -10.46 -24.91
N VAL A 251 -10.59 -9.70 -24.25
CA VAL A 251 -10.96 -8.65 -23.29
C VAL A 251 -11.57 -7.42 -23.98
N LEU A 252 -10.97 -6.98 -25.09
CA LEU A 252 -11.41 -5.75 -25.78
C LEU A 252 -12.58 -6.03 -26.73
N GLY A 253 -12.84 -7.28 -27.09
CA GLY A 253 -13.87 -7.66 -28.07
C GLY A 253 -13.58 -7.14 -29.48
N HIS A 254 -12.34 -6.72 -29.76
CA HIS A 254 -11.92 -6.18 -31.04
C HIS A 254 -10.78 -7.02 -31.60
N GLY A 255 -10.80 -7.25 -32.91
CA GLY A 255 -9.67 -7.88 -33.59
C GLY A 255 -8.43 -7.00 -33.48
N ILE A 256 -7.27 -7.61 -33.22
CA ILE A 256 -5.98 -6.92 -33.17
C ILE A 256 -5.22 -7.24 -34.45
N GLN A 257 -4.76 -6.21 -35.15
CA GLN A 257 -4.08 -6.32 -36.44
C GLN A 257 -2.71 -5.64 -36.39
N GLN A 258 -1.86 -5.93 -37.37
CA GLN A 258 -0.60 -5.22 -37.59
C GLN A 258 -0.74 -4.43 -38.90
N ILE A 259 -0.47 -3.12 -38.85
CA ILE A 259 -0.37 -2.26 -40.05
C ILE A 259 1.08 -1.84 -40.19
N VAL A 260 1.55 -1.83 -41.45
CA VAL A 260 2.79 -1.17 -41.82
C VAL A 260 2.41 0.17 -42.45
N ASN A 261 2.82 1.26 -41.81
CA ASN A 261 2.65 2.64 -42.31
C ASN A 261 3.42 2.82 -43.63
N LEU A 262 3.11 3.87 -44.39
CA LEU A 262 3.78 4.15 -45.67
C LEU A 262 5.30 4.35 -45.55
N ASN A 263 5.76 4.88 -44.41
CA ASN A 263 7.19 5.04 -44.08
C ASN A 263 7.87 3.71 -43.67
N LYS A 264 7.16 2.58 -43.76
CA LYS A 264 7.59 1.23 -43.36
C LYS A 264 7.83 1.06 -41.86
N THR A 265 7.38 2.00 -41.03
CA THR A 265 7.27 1.78 -39.59
C THR A 265 5.93 1.12 -39.29
N SER A 266 5.84 0.41 -38.18
CA SER A 266 4.59 -0.20 -37.74
C SER A 266 4.58 -0.19 -36.23
N PRO A 267 3.47 0.17 -35.57
CA PRO A 267 3.26 -0.32 -34.22
C PRO A 267 3.30 -1.86 -34.25
N ASP A 268 3.65 -2.47 -33.12
CA ASP A 268 3.61 -3.93 -33.03
C ASP A 268 2.19 -4.40 -33.40
N HIS A 269 1.15 -3.79 -32.79
CA HIS A 269 -0.24 -4.01 -33.17
C HIS A 269 -1.15 -2.78 -32.98
N PHE A 270 -2.37 -2.83 -33.53
CA PHE A 270 -3.45 -1.88 -33.25
C PHE A 270 -4.83 -2.56 -33.31
N ALA A 271 -5.84 -1.95 -32.68
CA ALA A 271 -7.23 -2.42 -32.70
C ALA A 271 -8.07 -1.57 -33.69
N PRO A 272 -8.35 -2.04 -34.92
CA PRO A 272 -9.22 -1.34 -35.86
C PRO A 272 -10.68 -1.35 -35.42
N HIS A 273 -11.35 -0.23 -35.69
CA HIS A 273 -12.79 -0.09 -35.60
C HIS A 273 -13.33 0.54 -36.87
N MET A 274 -14.32 -0.12 -37.48
CA MET A 274 -14.96 0.38 -38.70
C MET A 274 -16.02 1.43 -38.34
N CYS A 275 -15.70 2.69 -38.61
CA CYS A 275 -16.61 3.82 -38.48
C CYS A 275 -17.63 3.80 -39.61
N ARG A 276 -18.89 3.49 -39.29
CA ARG A 276 -20.01 3.48 -40.26
C ARG A 276 -20.63 4.85 -40.50
N MET A 277 -20.24 5.84 -39.69
CA MET A 277 -20.72 7.22 -39.78
C MET A 277 -19.53 8.15 -39.98
N ALA A 278 -19.77 9.31 -40.60
CA ALA A 278 -18.72 10.27 -40.94
C ALA A 278 -17.86 10.66 -39.71
N PRO A 279 -16.51 10.62 -39.81
CA PRO A 279 -15.74 10.17 -40.97
C PRO A 279 -15.82 8.64 -41.14
N VAL A 280 -16.26 8.19 -42.34
CA VAL A 280 -16.35 6.77 -42.68
C VAL A 280 -14.94 6.26 -42.94
N GLY A 281 -14.60 5.10 -42.37
CA GLY A 281 -13.27 4.51 -42.52
C GLY A 281 -12.88 3.64 -41.32
N ILE A 282 -11.60 3.31 -41.22
CA ILE A 282 -11.04 2.57 -40.08
C ILE A 282 -10.43 3.58 -39.11
N ALA A 283 -10.83 3.51 -37.85
CA ALA A 283 -10.18 4.19 -36.74
C ALA A 283 -9.36 3.19 -35.91
N ALA A 284 -8.21 3.62 -35.41
CA ALA A 284 -7.45 2.86 -34.42
C ALA A 284 -7.95 3.19 -33.01
N LEU A 285 -8.59 2.22 -32.32
CA LEU A 285 -9.05 2.38 -30.94
C LEU A 285 -7.90 2.31 -29.93
N ALA A 286 -6.88 1.51 -30.24
CA ALA A 286 -5.73 1.30 -29.39
C ALA A 286 -4.50 0.96 -30.25
N PHE A 287 -3.34 1.39 -29.77
CA PHE A 287 -2.03 1.02 -30.29
C PHE A 287 -1.33 0.18 -29.22
N PHE A 288 -0.67 -0.89 -29.64
CA PHE A 288 0.05 -1.79 -28.78
C PHE A 288 1.52 -1.78 -29.21
N GLU A 289 2.38 -1.46 -28.25
CA GLU A 289 3.82 -1.65 -28.33
C GLU A 289 4.19 -2.70 -27.30
N GLU A 290 4.67 -3.83 -27.77
CA GLU A 290 5.04 -4.96 -26.94
C GLU A 290 6.55 -5.12 -26.97
N LYS A 291 7.14 -5.25 -25.78
CA LYS A 291 8.58 -5.51 -25.66
C LYS A 291 8.80 -6.83 -24.95
N PRO A 292 9.86 -7.58 -25.31
CA PRO A 292 10.11 -8.88 -24.73
C PRO A 292 10.39 -8.80 -23.24
N GLU A 293 10.94 -7.69 -22.75
CA GLU A 293 11.17 -7.44 -21.33
C GLU A 293 11.40 -5.96 -21.04
N LEU A 294 11.21 -5.57 -19.77
CA LEU A 294 11.62 -4.25 -19.28
C LEU A 294 13.11 -4.02 -19.55
N GLY A 295 13.44 -2.87 -20.15
CA GLY A 295 14.80 -2.51 -20.54
C GLY A 295 15.27 -3.12 -21.87
N SER A 296 14.41 -3.84 -22.59
CA SER A 296 14.69 -4.31 -23.95
C SER A 296 14.15 -3.32 -24.98
N GLY A 297 15.06 -2.67 -25.72
CA GLY A 297 14.69 -1.72 -26.78
C GLY A 297 14.38 -0.32 -26.25
N GLY A 298 13.55 0.41 -26.99
CA GLY A 298 13.06 1.73 -26.59
C GLY A 298 12.00 1.65 -25.49
N GLU A 299 11.65 2.80 -24.92
CA GLU A 299 10.56 2.89 -23.97
C GLU A 299 9.22 2.80 -24.73
N GLY A 300 8.40 1.81 -24.35
CA GLY A 300 7.21 1.41 -25.13
C GLY A 300 6.09 2.46 -25.14
N SER A 301 5.90 3.22 -24.05
CA SER A 301 4.82 4.22 -23.99
C SER A 301 5.09 5.44 -24.89
N VAL A 302 6.35 5.86 -24.97
CA VAL A 302 6.85 6.90 -25.88
C VAL A 302 6.78 6.40 -27.32
N GLN A 303 7.20 5.16 -27.58
CA GLN A 303 7.05 4.56 -28.92
C GLN A 303 5.59 4.52 -29.35
N GLY A 304 4.67 4.10 -28.48
CA GLY A 304 3.24 4.05 -28.78
C GLY A 304 2.67 5.43 -29.09
N SER A 305 3.15 6.48 -28.42
CA SER A 305 2.77 7.86 -28.69
C SER A 305 3.21 8.33 -30.09
N PHE A 306 4.43 7.95 -30.51
CA PHE A 306 4.88 8.22 -31.88
C PHE A 306 4.14 7.36 -32.92
N SER A 307 3.85 6.10 -32.61
CA SER A 307 3.04 5.23 -33.47
C SER A 307 1.64 5.80 -33.71
N TYR A 308 1.01 6.37 -32.68
CA TYR A 308 -0.24 7.11 -32.80
C TYR A 308 -0.11 8.31 -33.74
N LEU A 309 0.92 9.15 -33.54
CA LEU A 309 1.14 10.33 -34.39
C LEU A 309 1.36 9.95 -35.86
N GLU A 310 2.17 8.93 -36.11
CA GLU A 310 2.45 8.44 -37.46
C GLU A 310 1.20 7.89 -38.14
N TYR A 311 0.37 7.12 -37.44
CA TYR A 311 -0.88 6.58 -38.01
C TYR A 311 -1.82 7.69 -38.51
N TRP A 312 -1.96 8.78 -37.76
CA TRP A 312 -2.83 9.90 -38.13
C TRP A 312 -2.19 10.90 -39.09
N ALA A 313 -0.85 10.91 -39.17
CA ALA A 313 -0.12 11.71 -40.16
C ALA A 313 -0.06 11.01 -41.52
N ASP A 314 -0.18 9.67 -41.55
CA ASP A 314 -0.34 8.90 -42.77
C ASP A 314 -1.67 9.30 -43.44
N LYS A 315 -1.66 9.50 -44.77
CA LYS A 315 -2.87 9.95 -45.49
C LYS A 315 -4.00 8.95 -45.24
N PRO A 316 -5.27 9.39 -45.21
CA PRO A 316 -6.39 8.51 -44.91
C PRO A 316 -6.28 7.25 -45.76
N GLN A 317 -6.17 6.12 -45.07
CA GLN A 317 -6.21 4.79 -45.68
C GLN A 317 -7.64 4.65 -46.23
N GLU A 318 -7.84 5.02 -47.49
CA GLU A 318 -9.08 4.77 -48.25
C GLU A 318 -9.32 3.27 -48.42
#